data_AF-A0A0Q5WJX3-F1
#
_entry.id   AF-A0A0Q5WJX3-F1
#
_cell.length_a   1.000
_cell.length_b   1.000
_cell.length_c   1.000
_cell.angle_alpha   90.00
_cell.angle_beta   90.00
_cell.angle_gamma   90.00
#
_symmetry.space_group_name_H-M   'P 1'
#
loop_
_entity.id
_entity.type
_entity.pdbx_description
1 polymer ?
#
loop_
_entity_poly.entity_id
_entity_poly.type
_entity_poly.pdbx_seq_one_letter_code
_entity_poly.pdbx_strand_id
1 'polypeptide(L)'
;MLIGLVRDSVMQCFCHTCRAPGILPAVSRRSAPIKKNNKIRSKQPRLSKKVKFITTEIRCQEKSRGGLSYEVILAEPAPNVAVPKRPVTPGKNVSVEEIEQKLKAAEERRISLEAKKMADISNKLAKVEEATRKKDEITNEFITQTKEQLESKMELHVEKREAIISDMKEKLKIHAQEIEKTRETLEQQKANEQKAIEEKLKIAQSLRDENIKKMLNRLKEHERRAEIVRQNKAQAQDLDGQQSAIASSG
;
A
#
# COMPACT_ATOMS: atom_id res chain seq x y z
N MET A 1 -47.49 23.49 -29.43
CA MET A 1 -46.12 22.95 -29.31
C MET A 1 -46.26 21.46 -28.94
N LEU A 2 -46.52 20.60 -29.94
CA LEU A 2 -45.64 19.48 -30.40
C LEU A 2 -45.13 18.61 -29.23
N ILE A 3 -45.66 17.43 -28.90
CA ILE A 3 -45.74 16.15 -29.65
C ILE A 3 -44.49 15.86 -30.49
N GLY A 4 -43.71 14.87 -30.06
CA GLY A 4 -43.09 13.90 -30.98
C GLY A 4 -41.60 13.60 -30.79
N LEU A 5 -41.32 12.30 -30.71
CA LEU A 5 -40.09 11.57 -31.06
C LEU A 5 -39.03 11.42 -29.96
N VAL A 6 -38.46 10.25 -29.64
CA VAL A 6 -38.47 8.86 -30.17
C VAL A 6 -37.69 8.09 -29.08
N ARG A 7 -38.31 7.21 -28.26
CA ARG A 7 -38.40 5.75 -28.48
C ARG A 7 -37.60 5.23 -29.66
N ASP A 8 -36.34 4.90 -29.41
CA ASP A 8 -35.54 3.85 -30.05
C ASP A 8 -34.16 3.86 -29.38
N SER A 9 -33.43 2.78 -29.13
CA SER A 9 -33.70 1.35 -29.20
C SER A 9 -32.40 0.66 -28.72
N VAL A 10 -32.55 -0.48 -28.08
CA VAL A 10 -31.57 -1.57 -27.90
C VAL A 10 -30.25 -1.32 -27.16
N MET A 11 -30.23 -1.80 -25.92
CA MET A 11 -29.22 -2.73 -25.39
C MET A 11 -28.09 -3.08 -26.37
N GLN A 12 -26.93 -2.47 -26.18
CA GLN A 12 -25.70 -2.88 -26.85
C GLN A 12 -25.21 -4.19 -26.21
N CYS A 13 -25.34 -5.31 -26.93
CA CYS A 13 -24.78 -6.60 -26.54
C CYS A 13 -23.27 -6.47 -26.28
N PHE A 14 -22.81 -6.92 -25.12
CA PHE A 14 -21.40 -7.07 -24.74
C PHE A 14 -20.80 -8.38 -25.30
N CYS A 15 -21.07 -8.69 -26.57
CA CYS A 15 -20.61 -9.92 -27.22
C CYS A 15 -19.83 -9.61 -28.51
N HIS A 16 -18.56 -10.05 -28.55
CA HIS A 16 -17.59 -9.79 -29.63
C HIS A 16 -17.82 -10.58 -30.93
N THR A 17 -19.06 -10.94 -31.27
CA THR A 17 -19.36 -11.83 -32.42
C THR A 17 -20.33 -11.25 -33.45
N CYS A 18 -20.77 -9.99 -33.31
CA CYS A 18 -21.73 -9.39 -34.24
C CYS A 18 -21.16 -8.22 -35.06
N ARG A 19 -20.12 -8.47 -35.86
CA ARG A 19 -19.75 -7.56 -36.96
C ARG A 19 -19.43 -8.31 -38.24
N ALA A 20 -20.48 -8.60 -38.99
CA ALA A 20 -20.35 -9.05 -40.38
C ALA A 20 -19.89 -7.88 -41.28
N PRO A 21 -19.07 -8.15 -42.31
CA PRO A 21 -18.48 -7.15 -43.18
C PRO A 21 -19.46 -6.79 -44.31
N GLY A 22 -19.62 -5.50 -44.59
CA GLY A 22 -20.57 -5.07 -45.61
C GLY A 22 -20.34 -3.66 -46.14
N ILE A 23 -19.85 -3.64 -47.39
CA ILE A 23 -20.26 -2.73 -48.46
C ILE A 23 -19.57 -1.35 -48.50
N LEU A 24 -18.56 -1.28 -49.37
CA LEU A 24 -18.03 -0.07 -49.98
C LEU A 24 -19.15 0.67 -50.74
N PRO A 25 -19.24 2.01 -50.69
CA PRO A 25 -20.15 2.73 -51.56
C PRO A 25 -19.55 2.82 -52.98
N ALA A 26 -20.38 2.45 -53.95
CA ALA A 26 -20.10 2.58 -55.38
C ALA A 26 -19.96 4.07 -55.77
N VAL A 27 -18.75 4.49 -56.15
CA VAL A 27 -18.56 5.78 -56.83
C VAL A 27 -18.73 5.56 -58.33
N SER A 28 -19.83 6.11 -58.83
CA SER A 28 -20.25 6.11 -60.22
C SER A 28 -19.19 6.74 -61.14
N ARG A 29 -18.73 5.95 -62.12
CA ARG A 29 -17.91 6.40 -63.25
C ARG A 29 -18.71 7.41 -64.07
N ARG A 30 -18.32 8.69 -64.06
CA ARG A 30 -18.80 9.65 -65.05
C ARG A 30 -18.15 9.35 -66.40
N SER A 31 -18.87 8.64 -67.26
CA SER A 31 -18.55 8.49 -68.68
C SER A 31 -18.70 9.84 -69.39
N ALA A 32 -17.65 10.26 -70.09
CA ALA A 32 -17.65 11.42 -70.96
C ALA A 32 -18.68 11.26 -72.10
N PRO A 33 -19.42 12.31 -72.50
CA PRO A 33 -20.35 12.20 -73.62
C PRO A 33 -19.59 12.24 -74.95
N ILE A 34 -19.67 11.12 -75.68
CA ILE A 34 -19.30 11.02 -77.10
C ILE A 34 -20.31 11.82 -77.92
N LYS A 35 -19.92 12.97 -78.46
CA LYS A 35 -20.71 13.70 -79.46
C LYS A 35 -20.61 13.00 -80.82
N LYS A 36 -21.77 12.54 -81.31
CA LYS A 36 -21.95 12.03 -82.67
C LYS A 36 -21.84 13.16 -83.69
N ASN A 37 -21.25 12.80 -84.82
CA ASN A 37 -20.95 13.59 -86.01
C ASN A 37 -22.21 14.27 -86.57
N ASN A 38 -22.22 15.59 -86.67
CA ASN A 38 -23.25 16.34 -87.40
C ASN A 38 -22.68 16.79 -88.76
N LYS A 39 -23.30 16.32 -89.85
CA LYS A 39 -23.05 16.82 -91.21
C LYS A 39 -23.29 18.33 -91.25
N ILE A 40 -22.21 19.10 -91.37
CA ILE A 40 -22.28 20.52 -91.66
C ILE A 40 -22.63 20.65 -93.15
N ARG A 41 -23.88 21.04 -93.43
CA ARG A 41 -24.32 21.49 -94.75
C ARG A 41 -23.74 22.89 -94.98
N SER A 42 -22.77 23.00 -95.87
CA SER A 42 -22.22 24.29 -96.29
C SER A 42 -23.29 25.10 -97.03
N LYS A 43 -23.62 26.28 -96.50
CA LYS A 43 -24.29 27.35 -97.25
C LYS A 43 -23.20 28.22 -97.85
N GLN A 44 -23.18 28.38 -99.18
CA GLN A 44 -22.26 29.29 -99.86
C GLN A 44 -22.58 30.75 -99.49
N PRO A 45 -21.59 31.58 -99.08
CA PRO A 45 -21.77 33.02 -98.98
C PRO A 45 -21.71 33.66 -100.37
N ARG A 46 -22.63 34.59 -100.66
CA ARG A 46 -22.62 35.39 -101.88
C ARG A 46 -21.41 36.33 -101.92
N LEU A 47 -20.78 36.39 -103.09
CA LEU A 47 -19.52 37.06 -103.40
C LEU A 47 -19.75 38.57 -103.60
N SER A 48 -19.17 39.42 -102.75
CA SER A 48 -18.80 40.79 -103.13
C SER A 48 -17.80 41.39 -102.13
N LYS A 49 -16.52 41.01 -102.26
CA LYS A 49 -15.41 41.76 -101.67
C LYS A 49 -14.27 41.78 -102.68
N LYS A 50 -13.87 42.99 -103.08
CA LYS A 50 -12.75 43.25 -104.00
C LYS A 50 -11.54 42.44 -103.56
N VAL A 51 -11.16 41.47 -104.38
CA VAL A 51 -10.00 40.59 -104.16
C VAL A 51 -8.75 41.41 -104.46
N LYS A 52 -7.96 41.67 -103.42
CA LYS A 52 -6.59 42.17 -103.58
C LYS A 52 -5.73 40.95 -103.91
N PHE A 53 -5.14 40.90 -105.10
CA PHE A 53 -4.19 39.86 -105.47
C PHE A 53 -2.91 40.07 -104.66
N ILE A 54 -2.64 39.16 -103.72
CA ILE A 54 -1.37 39.11 -102.97
C ILE A 54 -0.53 38.01 -103.62
N THR A 55 0.70 38.33 -104.03
CA THR A 55 1.66 37.38 -104.60
C THR A 55 2.07 36.39 -103.52
N THR A 56 1.53 35.17 -103.57
CA THR A 56 1.88 34.08 -102.64
C THR A 56 3.09 33.32 -103.17
N GLU A 57 4.16 33.24 -102.39
CA GLU A 57 5.37 32.47 -102.73
C GLU A 57 5.39 31.16 -101.93
N ILE A 58 5.69 30.05 -102.60
CA ILE A 58 5.88 28.75 -101.96
C ILE A 58 7.37 28.41 -101.97
N ARG A 59 7.95 28.19 -100.79
CA ARG A 59 9.37 27.80 -100.61
C ARG A 59 9.49 26.45 -99.92
N CYS A 60 10.70 25.87 -99.97
CA CYS A 60 11.09 24.68 -99.22
C CYS A 60 10.14 23.49 -99.39
N GLN A 61 9.77 23.18 -100.63
CA GLN A 61 8.89 22.06 -100.93
C GLN A 61 9.65 20.74 -100.85
N GLU A 62 9.37 19.95 -99.82
CA GLU A 62 9.90 18.60 -99.64
C GLU A 62 8.80 17.57 -99.89
N LYS A 63 9.08 16.61 -100.78
CA LYS A 63 8.17 15.49 -101.10
C LYS A 63 8.76 14.21 -100.52
N SER A 64 7.99 13.54 -99.67
CA SER A 64 8.31 12.20 -99.16
C SER A 64 7.17 11.22 -99.50
N ARG A 65 7.41 9.91 -99.34
CA ARG A 65 6.35 8.88 -99.49
C ARG A 65 5.15 9.12 -98.56
N GLY A 66 5.33 9.87 -97.47
CA GLY A 66 4.28 10.17 -96.48
C GLY A 66 3.53 11.48 -96.72
N GLY A 67 3.87 12.25 -97.75
CA GLY A 67 3.22 13.53 -98.05
C GLY A 67 4.20 14.62 -98.44
N LEU A 68 3.69 15.85 -98.49
CA LEU A 68 4.39 16.99 -99.04
C LEU A 68 4.29 18.16 -98.07
N SER A 69 5.45 18.66 -97.63
CA SER A 69 5.56 19.87 -96.80
C SER A 69 6.12 21.01 -97.64
N TYR A 70 5.58 22.21 -97.43
CA TYR A 70 6.05 23.42 -98.06
C TYR A 70 5.74 24.61 -97.16
N GLU A 71 6.56 25.64 -97.25
CA GLU A 71 6.35 26.90 -96.56
C GLU A 71 5.56 27.85 -97.46
N VAL A 72 4.44 28.37 -96.93
CA VAL A 72 3.59 29.33 -97.65
C VAL A 72 3.84 30.72 -97.11
N ILE A 73 4.51 31.55 -97.91
CA ILE A 73 4.79 32.93 -97.57
C ILE A 73 3.72 33.79 -98.25
N LEU A 74 2.78 34.27 -97.45
CA LEU A 74 1.70 35.17 -97.91
C LEU A 74 2.18 36.62 -98.04
N ALA A 75 3.27 36.99 -97.35
CA ALA A 75 3.95 38.28 -97.47
C ALA A 75 5.37 38.14 -96.91
N GLU A 76 6.33 38.87 -97.47
CA GLU A 76 7.67 38.95 -96.88
C GLU A 76 7.60 39.63 -95.48
N PRO A 77 8.38 39.14 -94.50
CA PRO A 77 8.43 39.78 -93.19
C PRO A 77 8.88 41.23 -93.36
N ALA A 78 8.15 42.17 -92.73
CA ALA A 78 8.48 43.58 -92.84
C ALA A 78 9.93 43.82 -92.37
N PRO A 79 10.76 44.57 -93.13
CA PRO A 79 12.22 44.57 -93.00
C PRO A 79 12.77 45.10 -91.66
N ASN A 80 11.93 45.46 -90.69
CA ASN A 80 12.31 46.02 -89.39
C ASN A 80 11.56 45.44 -88.17
N VAL A 81 10.97 44.23 -88.26
CA VAL A 81 10.37 43.60 -87.07
C VAL A 81 11.44 42.82 -86.29
N ALA A 82 12.04 43.46 -85.29
CA ALA A 82 12.90 42.78 -84.33
C ALA A 82 12.08 41.85 -83.43
N VAL A 83 12.48 40.57 -83.36
CA VAL A 83 11.90 39.59 -82.43
C VAL A 83 12.05 40.11 -80.99
N PRO A 84 10.99 40.15 -80.16
CA PRO A 84 11.10 40.57 -78.77
C PRO A 84 12.12 39.70 -78.01
N LYS A 85 13.29 40.27 -77.67
CA LYS A 85 14.28 39.59 -76.84
C LYS A 85 13.69 39.46 -75.43
N ARG A 86 13.35 38.23 -75.02
CA ARG A 86 13.02 37.96 -73.61
C ARG A 86 14.24 38.33 -72.76
N PRO A 87 14.05 38.97 -71.59
CA PRO A 87 15.17 39.27 -70.71
C PRO A 87 15.89 37.96 -70.39
N VAL A 88 17.21 37.97 -70.56
CA VAL A 88 18.07 36.82 -70.27
C VAL A 88 18.04 36.62 -68.75
N THR A 89 17.20 35.70 -68.29
CA THR A 89 17.37 35.15 -66.94
C THR A 89 18.76 34.50 -66.92
N PRO A 90 19.65 34.82 -65.97
CA PRO A 90 20.92 34.13 -65.86
C PRO A 90 20.63 32.65 -65.66
N GLY A 91 20.89 31.84 -66.70
CA GLY A 91 20.84 30.40 -66.61
C GLY A 91 21.99 29.97 -65.70
N LYS A 92 21.74 29.94 -64.40
CA LYS A 92 22.69 29.33 -63.45
C LYS A 92 22.69 27.85 -63.76
N ASN A 93 23.77 27.38 -64.38
CA ASN A 93 24.06 25.97 -64.52
C ASN A 93 24.28 25.44 -63.10
N VAL A 94 23.26 24.81 -62.52
CA VAL A 94 23.31 24.26 -61.17
C VAL A 94 24.39 23.18 -61.16
N SER A 95 25.39 23.31 -60.29
CA SER A 95 26.46 22.30 -60.21
C SER A 95 25.90 20.99 -59.64
N VAL A 96 26.56 19.87 -59.93
CA VAL A 96 26.19 18.56 -59.38
C VAL A 96 26.18 18.59 -57.85
N GLU A 97 27.15 19.29 -57.25
CA GLU A 97 27.26 19.50 -55.81
C GLU A 97 26.07 20.29 -55.23
N GLU A 98 25.59 21.34 -55.90
CA GLU A 98 24.41 22.10 -55.47
C GLU A 98 23.11 21.26 -55.52
N ILE A 99 23.02 20.30 -56.46
CA ILE A 99 21.89 19.36 -56.56
C ILE A 99 21.93 18.37 -55.40
N GLU A 100 23.09 17.76 -55.15
CA GLU A 100 23.29 16.81 -54.04
C GLU A 100 23.03 17.47 -52.69
N GLN A 101 23.49 18.70 -52.49
CA GLN A 101 23.27 19.45 -51.26
C GLN A 101 21.78 19.72 -51.01
N LYS A 102 20.99 20.02 -52.05
CA LYS A 102 19.53 20.19 -51.94
C LYS A 102 18.82 18.88 -51.61
N LEU A 103 19.24 17.76 -52.19
CA LEU A 103 18.70 16.43 -51.88
C LEU A 103 19.03 16.03 -50.43
N LYS A 104 20.27 16.24 -50.00
CA LYS A 104 20.71 15.99 -48.61
C LYS A 104 19.93 16.85 -47.61
N ALA A 105 19.74 18.14 -47.89
CA ALA A 105 18.95 19.01 -47.03
C ALA A 105 17.46 18.60 -46.96
N ALA A 106 16.91 18.03 -48.03
CA ALA A 106 15.54 17.48 -48.01
C ALA A 106 15.46 16.21 -47.16
N GLU A 107 16.47 15.33 -47.27
CA GLU A 107 16.58 14.12 -46.46
C GLU A 107 16.77 14.44 -44.97
N GLU A 108 17.63 15.39 -44.62
CA GLU A 108 17.82 15.86 -43.24
C GLU A 108 16.52 16.43 -42.65
N ARG A 109 15.72 17.18 -43.43
CA ARG A 109 14.40 17.64 -42.99
C ARG A 109 13.43 16.47 -42.76
N ARG A 110 13.46 15.45 -43.61
CA ARG A 110 12.64 14.23 -43.45
C ARG A 110 13.00 13.51 -42.15
N ILE A 111 14.30 13.26 -41.93
CA ILE A 111 14.84 12.60 -40.74
C ILE A 111 14.51 13.43 -39.48
N SER A 112 14.68 14.74 -39.53
CA SER A 112 14.36 15.64 -38.39
C SER A 112 12.88 15.57 -38.00
N LEU A 113 11.97 15.55 -38.99
CA LEU A 113 10.53 15.42 -38.73
C LEU A 113 10.18 14.06 -38.14
N GLU A 114 10.82 12.98 -38.61
CA GLU A 114 10.64 11.64 -38.06
C GLU A 114 11.17 11.54 -36.63
N ALA A 115 12.38 12.04 -36.37
CA ALA A 115 12.96 12.09 -35.04
C ALA A 115 12.07 12.88 -34.06
N LYS A 116 11.51 14.01 -34.50
CA LYS A 116 10.56 14.79 -33.68
C LYS A 116 9.29 13.99 -33.37
N LYS A 117 8.71 13.28 -34.35
CA LYS A 117 7.55 12.41 -34.11
C LYS A 117 7.87 11.29 -33.13
N MET A 118 9.04 10.66 -33.25
CA MET A 118 9.47 9.61 -32.33
C MET A 118 9.68 10.15 -30.91
N ALA A 119 10.28 11.34 -30.78
CA ALA A 119 10.42 12.02 -29.48
C ALA A 119 9.05 12.35 -28.87
N ASP A 120 8.11 12.85 -29.67
CA ASP A 120 6.74 13.16 -29.20
C ASP A 120 6.00 11.89 -28.75
N ILE A 121 6.16 10.77 -29.46
CA ILE A 121 5.59 9.48 -29.07
C ILE A 121 6.23 8.98 -27.77
N SER A 122 7.57 9.01 -27.67
CA SER A 122 8.30 8.61 -26.47
C SER A 122 7.88 9.43 -25.25
N ASN A 123 7.77 10.75 -25.39
CA ASN A 123 7.29 11.65 -24.34
C ASN A 123 5.86 11.35 -23.89
N LYS A 124 4.97 10.95 -24.81
CA LYS A 124 3.60 10.54 -24.46
C LYS A 124 3.58 9.22 -23.70
N LEU A 125 4.39 8.24 -24.11
CA LEU A 125 4.51 6.97 -23.41
C LEU A 125 5.07 7.16 -21.99
N ALA A 126 6.12 7.96 -21.84
CA ALA A 126 6.71 8.28 -20.54
C ALA A 126 5.70 8.94 -19.59
N LYS A 127 4.84 9.84 -20.09
CA LYS A 127 3.77 10.45 -19.28
C LYS A 127 2.70 9.44 -18.85
N VAL A 128 2.35 8.48 -19.70
CA VAL A 128 1.38 7.42 -19.36
C VAL A 128 1.97 6.49 -18.30
N GLU A 129 3.24 6.13 -18.45
CA GLU A 129 3.97 5.32 -17.47
C GLU A 129 4.06 6.03 -16.12
N GLU A 130 4.44 7.33 -16.10
CA GLU A 130 4.50 8.12 -14.87
C GLU A 130 3.14 8.25 -14.19
N ALA A 131 2.06 8.46 -14.95
CA ALA A 131 0.70 8.51 -14.40
C ALA A 131 0.28 7.16 -13.79
N THR A 132 0.65 6.05 -14.43
CA THR A 132 0.37 4.70 -13.92
C THR A 132 1.15 4.46 -12.62
N ARG A 133 2.45 4.78 -12.62
CA ARG A 133 3.31 4.66 -11.43
C ARG A 133 2.78 5.46 -10.25
N LYS A 134 2.38 6.71 -10.46
CA LYS A 134 1.79 7.56 -9.38
C LYS A 134 0.49 6.99 -8.84
N LYS A 135 -0.35 6.42 -9.71
CA LYS A 135 -1.58 5.75 -9.27
C LYS A 135 -1.28 4.54 -8.39
N ASP A 136 -0.29 3.74 -8.76
CA ASP A 136 0.12 2.56 -8.00
C ASP A 136 0.78 2.96 -6.67
N GLU A 137 1.62 4.00 -6.67
CA GLU A 137 2.20 4.61 -5.45
C GLU A 137 1.10 5.01 -4.46
N ILE A 138 0.12 5.81 -4.89
CA ILE A 138 -1.00 6.25 -4.02
C ILE A 138 -1.81 5.05 -3.49
N THR A 139 -2.04 4.05 -4.34
CA THR A 139 -2.79 2.85 -3.96
C THR A 139 -2.03 2.05 -2.90
N ASN A 140 -0.72 1.88 -3.08
CA ASN A 140 0.13 1.17 -2.13
C ASN A 140 0.27 1.93 -0.81
N GLU A 141 0.41 3.25 -0.84
CA GLU A 141 0.43 4.10 0.35
C GLU A 141 -0.88 3.97 1.13
N PHE A 142 -2.03 4.03 0.46
CA PHE A 142 -3.33 3.87 1.09
C PHE A 142 -3.48 2.49 1.76
N ILE A 143 -3.07 1.42 1.07
CA ILE A 143 -3.10 0.06 1.62
C ILE A 143 -2.19 -0.04 2.85
N THR A 144 -0.98 0.50 2.76
CA THR A 144 0.02 0.44 3.84
C THR A 144 -0.45 1.20 5.07
N GLN A 145 -0.88 2.45 4.90
CA GLN A 145 -1.39 3.27 6.00
C GLN A 145 -2.62 2.65 6.66
N THR A 146 -3.55 2.09 5.87
CA THR A 146 -4.75 1.46 6.41
C THR A 146 -4.39 0.20 7.21
N LYS A 147 -3.42 -0.59 6.73
CA LYS A 147 -2.92 -1.78 7.41
C LYS A 147 -2.24 -1.42 8.72
N GLU A 148 -1.30 -0.46 8.70
CA GLU A 148 -0.57 0.01 9.88
C GLU A 148 -1.52 0.59 10.94
N GLN A 149 -2.52 1.37 10.52
CA GLN A 149 -3.55 1.89 11.43
C GLN A 149 -4.38 0.77 12.08
N LEU A 150 -4.69 -0.29 11.35
CA LEU A 150 -5.43 -1.43 11.89
C LEU A 150 -4.56 -2.22 12.87
N GLU A 151 -3.31 -2.50 12.51
CA GLU A 151 -2.35 -3.21 13.37
C GLU A 151 -2.11 -2.43 14.67
N SER A 152 -1.84 -1.13 14.60
CA SER A 152 -1.67 -0.28 15.77
C SER A 152 -2.90 -0.26 16.69
N LYS A 153 -4.12 -0.23 16.12
CA LYS A 153 -5.35 -0.32 16.92
C LYS A 153 -5.48 -1.68 17.62
N MET A 154 -5.15 -2.77 16.92
CA MET A 154 -5.22 -4.11 17.50
C MET A 154 -4.21 -4.27 18.63
N GLU A 155 -2.97 -3.79 18.44
CA GLU A 155 -1.92 -3.78 19.47
C GLU A 155 -2.36 -3.00 20.71
N LEU A 156 -2.86 -1.77 20.54
CA LEU A 156 -3.38 -0.97 21.65
C LEU A 156 -4.53 -1.67 22.41
N HIS A 157 -5.37 -2.43 21.70
CA HIS A 157 -6.44 -3.20 22.34
C HIS A 157 -5.89 -4.38 23.15
N VAL A 158 -4.88 -5.07 22.63
CA VAL A 158 -4.20 -6.16 23.34
C VAL A 158 -3.48 -5.63 24.57
N GLU A 159 -2.68 -4.56 24.43
CA GLU A 159 -1.96 -3.93 25.54
C GLU A 159 -2.91 -3.48 26.66
N LYS A 160 -4.02 -2.82 26.32
CA LYS A 160 -5.03 -2.42 27.32
C LYS A 160 -5.63 -3.63 28.03
N ARG A 161 -5.94 -4.70 27.30
CA ARG A 161 -6.48 -5.93 27.88
C ARG A 161 -5.47 -6.58 28.81
N GLU A 162 -4.21 -6.66 28.40
CA GLU A 162 -3.14 -7.25 29.20
C GLU A 162 -2.84 -6.42 30.44
N ALA A 163 -2.85 -5.09 30.34
CA ALA A 163 -2.69 -4.19 31.48
C ALA A 163 -3.79 -4.42 32.55
N ILE A 164 -5.05 -4.54 32.14
CA ILE A 164 -6.17 -4.84 33.06
C ILE A 164 -5.99 -6.20 33.74
N ILE A 165 -5.62 -7.23 32.96
CA ILE A 165 -5.40 -8.58 33.50
C ILE A 165 -4.22 -8.59 34.47
N SER A 166 -3.14 -7.88 34.13
CA SER A 166 -1.94 -7.78 34.96
C SER A 166 -2.24 -7.07 36.29
N ASP A 167 -2.94 -5.94 36.27
CA ASP A 167 -3.38 -5.21 37.47
C ASP A 167 -4.26 -6.08 38.38
N MET A 168 -5.21 -6.82 37.79
CA MET A 168 -6.06 -7.76 38.54
C MET A 168 -5.23 -8.88 39.19
N LYS A 169 -4.28 -9.46 38.45
CA LYS A 169 -3.40 -10.51 38.96
C LYS A 169 -2.53 -10.01 40.11
N GLU A 170 -1.99 -8.80 40.00
CA GLU A 170 -1.16 -8.22 41.05
C GLU A 170 -1.98 -7.95 42.32
N LYS A 171 -3.20 -7.41 42.18
CA LYS A 171 -4.12 -7.23 43.32
C LYS A 171 -4.43 -8.55 44.02
N LEU A 172 -4.70 -9.62 43.26
CA LEU A 172 -4.95 -10.94 43.83
C LEU A 172 -3.72 -11.51 44.53
N LYS A 173 -2.52 -11.28 43.97
CA LYS A 173 -1.26 -11.72 44.56
C LYS A 173 -0.98 -10.99 45.89
N ILE A 174 -1.18 -9.68 45.94
CA ILE A 174 -1.05 -8.89 47.18
C ILE A 174 -2.03 -9.41 48.22
N HIS A 175 -3.29 -9.62 47.86
CA HIS A 175 -4.30 -10.11 48.79
C HIS A 175 -3.95 -11.52 49.34
N ALA A 176 -3.45 -12.42 48.49
CA ALA A 176 -2.99 -13.73 48.92
C ALA A 176 -1.82 -13.64 49.93
N GLN A 177 -0.88 -12.71 49.71
CA GLN A 177 0.22 -12.46 50.64
C GLN A 177 -0.27 -11.89 51.98
N GLU A 178 -1.25 -11.00 51.97
CA GLU A 178 -1.87 -10.47 53.19
C GLU A 178 -2.59 -11.55 54.00
N ILE A 179 -3.29 -12.47 53.32
CA ILE A 179 -3.93 -13.63 53.97
C ILE A 179 -2.87 -14.50 54.65
N GLU A 180 -1.78 -14.83 53.95
CA GLU A 180 -0.72 -15.68 54.52
C GLU A 180 -0.06 -15.00 55.72
N LYS A 181 0.27 -13.71 55.61
CA LYS A 181 0.82 -12.93 56.73
C LYS A 181 -0.12 -12.92 57.94
N THR A 182 -1.43 -12.77 57.70
CA THR A 182 -2.44 -12.81 58.76
C THR A 182 -2.47 -14.18 59.42
N ARG A 183 -2.42 -15.26 58.63
CA ARG A 183 -2.39 -16.63 59.12
C ARG A 183 -1.15 -16.88 60.00
N GLU A 184 0.04 -16.54 59.52
CA GLU A 184 1.30 -16.68 60.27
C GLU A 184 1.23 -15.91 61.60
N THR A 185 0.69 -14.69 61.58
CA THR A 185 0.53 -13.88 62.80
C THR A 185 -0.40 -14.56 63.81
N LEU A 186 -1.52 -15.12 63.36
CA LEU A 186 -2.46 -15.85 64.22
C LEU A 186 -1.86 -17.16 64.76
N GLU A 187 -1.12 -17.89 63.95
CA GLU A 187 -0.41 -19.11 64.38
C GLU A 187 0.65 -18.77 65.45
N GLN A 188 1.40 -17.68 65.26
CA GLN A 188 2.38 -17.21 66.22
C GLN A 188 1.74 -16.77 67.54
N GLN A 189 0.62 -16.03 67.48
CA GLN A 189 -0.14 -15.63 68.67
C GLN A 189 -0.64 -16.86 69.44
N LYS A 190 -1.25 -17.83 68.76
CA LYS A 190 -1.70 -19.08 69.38
C LYS A 190 -0.55 -19.84 70.05
N ALA A 191 0.60 -19.96 69.39
CA ALA A 191 1.77 -20.62 69.94
C ALA A 191 2.30 -19.89 71.20
N ASN A 192 2.30 -18.56 71.18
CA ASN A 192 2.72 -17.75 72.33
C ASN A 192 1.75 -17.91 73.51
N GLU A 193 0.44 -17.87 73.27
CA GLU A 193 -0.58 -18.08 74.29
C GLU A 193 -0.51 -19.49 74.88
N GLN A 194 -0.30 -20.51 74.04
CA GLN A 194 -0.16 -21.89 74.49
C GLN A 194 1.07 -22.05 75.41
N LYS A 195 2.22 -21.47 75.04
CA LYS A 195 3.42 -21.45 75.89
C LYS A 195 3.17 -20.74 77.22
N ALA A 196 2.49 -19.59 77.19
CA ALA A 196 2.16 -18.85 78.40
C ALA A 196 1.24 -19.63 79.34
N ILE A 197 0.27 -20.38 78.80
CA ILE A 197 -0.60 -21.26 79.58
C ILE A 197 0.20 -22.42 80.18
N GLU A 198 1.04 -23.08 79.38
CA GLU A 198 1.89 -24.18 79.83
C GLU A 198 2.81 -23.76 80.98
N GLU A 199 3.44 -22.59 80.86
CA GLU A 199 4.31 -22.04 81.90
C GLU A 199 3.54 -21.75 83.19
N LYS A 200 2.34 -21.15 83.10
CA LYS A 200 1.47 -20.93 84.28
C LYS A 200 1.07 -22.24 84.95
N LEU A 201 0.71 -23.27 84.18
CA LEU A 201 0.38 -24.59 84.71
C LEU A 201 1.58 -25.24 85.41
N LYS A 202 2.78 -25.12 84.83
CA LYS A 202 4.03 -25.62 85.41
C LYS A 202 4.37 -24.92 86.72
N ILE A 203 4.25 -23.59 86.78
CA ILE A 203 4.45 -22.82 88.01
C ILE A 203 3.44 -23.23 89.08
N ALA A 204 2.15 -23.31 88.73
CA ALA A 204 1.11 -23.72 89.66
C ALA A 204 1.33 -25.15 90.20
N GLN A 205 1.80 -26.07 89.35
CA GLN A 205 2.16 -27.43 89.75
C GLN A 205 3.35 -27.42 90.74
N SER A 206 4.42 -26.71 90.41
CA SER A 206 5.59 -26.58 91.29
C SER A 206 5.23 -25.99 92.66
N LEU A 207 4.36 -24.97 92.70
CA LEU A 207 3.87 -24.38 93.94
C LEU A 207 3.05 -25.37 94.78
N ARG A 208 2.19 -26.18 94.16
CA ARG A 208 1.45 -27.25 94.85
C ARG A 208 2.39 -28.29 95.43
N ASP A 209 3.35 -28.75 94.65
CA ASP A 209 4.32 -29.78 95.07
C ASP A 209 5.18 -29.27 96.24
N GLU A 210 5.64 -28.02 96.18
CA GLU A 210 6.37 -27.39 97.28
C GLU A 210 5.51 -27.20 98.53
N ASN A 211 4.23 -26.86 98.40
CA ASN A 211 3.32 -26.77 99.54
C ASN A 211 3.10 -28.14 100.21
N ILE A 212 2.82 -29.17 99.42
CA ILE A 212 2.65 -30.55 99.91
C ILE A 212 3.94 -31.02 100.59
N LYS A 213 5.10 -30.79 99.97
CA LYS A 213 6.42 -31.11 100.54
C LYS A 213 6.63 -30.44 101.90
N LYS A 214 6.28 -29.16 102.04
CA LYS A 214 6.34 -28.45 103.33
C LYS A 214 5.41 -29.08 104.37
N MET A 215 4.19 -29.47 104.00
CA MET A 215 3.25 -30.14 104.89
C MET A 215 3.77 -31.52 105.35
N LEU A 216 4.26 -32.34 104.42
CA LEU A 216 4.85 -33.66 104.71
C LEU A 216 6.07 -33.54 105.64
N ASN A 217 6.92 -32.53 105.44
CA ASN A 217 8.07 -32.30 106.32
C ASN A 217 7.64 -31.93 107.75
N ARG A 218 6.59 -31.12 107.92
CA ARG A 218 6.03 -30.80 109.25
C ARG A 218 5.49 -32.06 109.95
N LEU A 219 4.79 -32.92 109.22
CA LEU A 219 4.28 -34.19 109.74
C LEU A 219 5.43 -35.12 110.18
N LYS A 220 6.46 -35.29 109.35
CA LYS A 220 7.67 -36.07 109.68
C LYS A 220 8.39 -35.54 110.92
N GLU A 221 8.49 -34.22 111.05
CA GLU A 221 9.13 -33.60 112.21
C GLU A 221 8.30 -33.81 113.49
N HIS A 222 6.97 -33.71 113.41
CA HIS A 222 6.09 -34.03 114.53
C HIS A 222 6.22 -35.50 114.96
N GLU A 223 6.29 -36.42 113.99
CA GLU A 223 6.51 -37.85 114.24
C GLU A 223 7.86 -38.11 114.93
N ARG A 224 8.95 -37.47 114.48
CA ARG A 224 10.26 -37.54 115.15
C ARG A 224 10.20 -37.04 116.59
N ARG A 225 9.54 -35.91 116.84
CA ARG A 225 9.40 -35.37 118.21
C ARG A 225 8.61 -36.32 119.09
N ALA A 226 7.52 -36.89 118.58
CA ALA A 226 6.74 -37.89 119.31
C ALA A 226 7.59 -39.14 119.63
N GLU A 227 8.45 -39.56 118.70
CA GLU A 227 9.40 -40.66 118.92
C GLU A 227 10.44 -40.34 120.00
N ILE A 228 11.04 -39.14 119.97
CA ILE A 228 11.96 -38.69 121.04
C ILE A 228 11.26 -38.68 122.40
N VAL A 229 10.01 -38.19 122.47
CA VAL A 229 9.24 -38.20 123.72
C VAL A 229 8.96 -39.63 124.19
N ARG A 230 8.62 -40.57 123.29
CA ARG A 230 8.47 -41.99 123.63
C ARG A 230 9.76 -42.59 124.20
N GLN A 231 10.90 -42.30 123.57
CA GLN A 231 12.21 -42.76 124.02
C GLN A 231 12.58 -42.17 125.39
N ASN A 232 12.41 -40.85 125.59
CA ASN A 232 12.67 -40.20 126.87
C ASN A 232 11.75 -40.73 127.99
N LYS A 233 10.49 -41.02 127.67
CA LYS A 233 9.55 -41.60 128.65
C LYS A 233 9.97 -43.01 129.06
N ALA A 234 10.38 -43.84 128.11
CA ALA A 234 10.91 -45.18 128.39
C ALA A 234 12.16 -45.10 129.28
N GLN A 235 13.13 -44.24 128.93
CA GLN A 235 14.35 -44.04 129.72
C GLN A 235 14.09 -43.53 131.14
N ALA A 236 13.13 -42.63 131.33
CA ALA A 236 12.75 -42.15 132.68
C ALA A 236 12.11 -43.25 133.53
N GLN A 237 11.31 -44.15 132.93
CA GLN A 237 10.74 -45.30 133.63
C GLN A 237 11.82 -46.32 134.03
N ASP A 238 12.84 -46.53 133.19
CA ASP A 238 13.98 -47.39 133.51
C ASP A 238 14.83 -46.81 134.66
N LEU A 239 14.99 -45.48 134.72
CA LEU A 239 15.72 -44.79 135.80
C LEU A 239 14.97 -44.78 137.14
N ASP A 240 13.64 -44.61 137.15
CA ASP A 240 12.81 -44.76 138.35
C ASP A 240 12.82 -46.20 138.88
N GLY A 241 12.85 -47.19 137.97
CA GLY A 241 13.04 -48.60 138.30
C GLY A 241 14.40 -48.91 138.92
N GLN A 242 15.47 -48.19 138.54
CA GLN A 242 16.79 -48.33 139.15
C GLN A 242 16.94 -47.57 140.47
N GLN A 243 16.34 -46.39 140.65
CA GLN A 243 16.38 -45.66 141.92
C GLN A 243 15.56 -46.36 143.03
N SER A 244 14.45 -47.00 142.68
CA SER A 244 13.67 -47.84 143.61
C SER A 244 14.35 -49.19 143.91
N ALA A 245 15.22 -49.71 143.03
CA ALA A 245 16.03 -50.90 143.30
C ALA A 245 17.26 -50.62 144.21
N ILE A 246 17.87 -49.43 144.12
CA ILE A 246 19.05 -49.06 144.96
C ILE A 246 18.63 -48.68 146.39
N ALA A 247 17.42 -48.13 146.60
CA ALA A 247 16.90 -47.83 147.94
C ALA A 247 16.42 -49.09 148.72
N SER A 248 16.34 -50.26 148.07
CA SER A 248 15.86 -51.51 148.67
C SER A 248 16.96 -52.54 149.00
N SER A 249 18.24 -52.16 148.93
CA SER A 249 19.38 -53.02 149.28
C SER A 249 20.19 -52.54 150.50
N GLY A 250 19.52 -51.89 151.46
CA GLY A 250 20.04 -51.60 152.81
C GLY A 250 19.66 -52.68 153.81
#